data_AF-A0A662TP33-F1
#
_entry.id   AF-A0A662TP33-F1
#
_cell.length_a   1.000
_cell.length_b   1.000
_cell.length_c   1.000
_cell.angle_alpha   90.00
_cell.angle_beta   90.00
_cell.angle_gamma   90.00
#
_symmetry.space_group_name_H-M   'P 1'
#
loop_
_entity.id
_entity.type
_entity.pdbx_description
1 polymer ?
#
loop_
_entity_poly.entity_id
_entity_poly.type
_entity_poly.pdbx_seq_one_letter_code
_entity_poly.pdbx_strand_id
1 'polypeptide(L)'
;GVGCGDYRRTDGGLKAKDREFIEHFAKMYEKATGVRIEPRPCRDLDGAWETYESGGWLRSALETGIWKVIAELDPVNWLKGLYDSEGWPSPVINHKKRLLLAPEIRLAIGDRFLKDFARKKLEELGFSLIEEYYGEKEEVVRGMRARFGECWKLRFRGWNQVKYFAKLIGFRVNYRRQLLQDLLKLERYTPKERYKLWTLWYQKTGGRWRRKAYL
;
A
#
# COMPACT_ATOMS: atom_id res chain seq x y z
N GLY A 1 -6.60 -5.30 -8.07
CA GLY A 1 -5.68 -4.58 -7.18
C GLY A 1 -6.34 -4.29 -5.86
N VAL A 2 -6.94 -3.10 -5.71
CA VAL A 2 -7.54 -2.61 -4.45
C VAL A 2 -8.49 -3.64 -3.83
N GLY A 3 -9.42 -4.18 -4.63
CA GLY A 3 -10.38 -5.15 -4.14
C GLY A 3 -9.75 -6.45 -3.60
N CYS A 4 -8.62 -6.89 -4.15
CA CYS A 4 -7.91 -8.07 -3.65
C CYS A 4 -7.30 -7.83 -2.25
N GLY A 5 -7.02 -6.58 -1.88
CA GLY A 5 -6.46 -6.23 -0.56
C GLY A 5 -7.50 -5.83 0.48
N ASP A 6 -8.48 -5.00 0.09
CA ASP A 6 -9.32 -4.28 1.07
C ASP A 6 -10.81 -4.64 1.02
N TYR A 7 -11.29 -5.31 -0.04
CA TYR A 7 -12.73 -5.48 -0.28
C TYR A 7 -13.47 -6.22 0.85
N ARG A 8 -12.87 -7.28 1.38
CA ARG A 8 -13.46 -8.05 2.50
C ARG A 8 -13.53 -7.25 3.80
N ARG A 9 -12.76 -6.16 3.94
CA ARG A 9 -12.75 -5.32 5.15
C ARG A 9 -13.82 -4.24 5.13
N THR A 10 -14.30 -3.86 3.94
CA THR A 10 -15.22 -2.72 3.76
C THR A 10 -16.62 -3.14 3.27
N ASP A 11 -16.86 -4.44 3.11
CA ASP A 11 -18.15 -5.02 2.71
C ASP A 11 -18.79 -4.34 1.48
N GLY A 12 -18.00 -4.19 0.40
CA GLY A 12 -18.49 -3.61 -0.85
C GLY A 12 -18.18 -2.13 -1.03
N GLY A 13 -16.90 -1.77 -1.01
CA GLY A 13 -16.46 -0.38 -1.17
C GLY A 13 -14.97 -0.18 -0.99
N LEU A 14 -14.58 1.06 -0.70
CA LEU A 14 -13.22 1.45 -0.35
C LEU A 14 -13.27 2.53 0.73
N LYS A 15 -12.43 2.43 1.75
CA LYS A 15 -12.33 3.40 2.85
C LYS A 15 -10.90 3.91 3.00
N ALA A 16 -10.68 5.22 2.87
CA ALA A 16 -9.35 5.81 3.00
C ALA A 16 -9.39 7.26 3.49
N LYS A 17 -8.30 7.71 4.14
CA LYS A 17 -8.13 9.13 4.53
C LYS A 17 -7.80 10.07 3.37
N ASP A 18 -7.52 9.51 2.21
CA ASP A 18 -7.12 10.26 1.04
C ASP A 18 -8.32 10.43 0.11
N ARG A 19 -8.91 11.63 0.14
CA ARG A 19 -10.11 11.97 -0.63
C ARG A 19 -9.88 11.81 -2.14
N GLU A 20 -8.76 12.32 -2.65
CA GLU A 20 -8.44 12.26 -4.08
C GLU A 20 -8.33 10.81 -4.56
N PHE A 21 -7.78 9.92 -3.72
CA PHE A 21 -7.73 8.50 -4.02
C PHE A 21 -9.13 7.86 -4.09
N ILE A 22 -10.03 8.23 -3.17
CA ILE A 22 -11.42 7.74 -3.17
C ILE A 22 -12.20 8.27 -4.39
N GLU A 23 -12.05 9.55 -4.73
CA GLU A 23 -12.67 10.16 -5.92
C GLU A 23 -12.15 9.52 -7.21
N HIS A 24 -10.84 9.27 -7.29
CA HIS A 24 -10.24 8.55 -8.41
C HIS A 24 -10.81 7.14 -8.54
N PHE A 25 -10.94 6.41 -7.42
CA PHE A 25 -11.54 5.09 -7.41
C PHE A 25 -12.98 5.12 -7.92
N ALA A 26 -13.81 6.04 -7.42
CA ALA A 26 -15.20 6.20 -7.85
C ALA A 26 -15.31 6.48 -9.36
N LYS A 27 -14.50 7.39 -9.88
CA LYS A 27 -14.43 7.71 -11.31
C LYS A 27 -14.03 6.50 -12.16
N MET A 28 -13.04 5.73 -11.71
CA MET A 28 -12.58 4.54 -12.44
C MET A 28 -13.61 3.41 -12.39
N TYR A 29 -14.33 3.28 -11.27
CA TYR A 29 -15.42 2.33 -11.12
C TYR A 29 -16.58 2.66 -12.09
N GLU A 30 -17.02 3.92 -12.14
CA GLU A 30 -18.01 4.39 -13.11
C GLU A 30 -17.56 4.14 -14.55
N LYS A 31 -16.31 4.46 -14.88
CA LYS A 31 -15.77 4.22 -16.23
C LYS A 31 -15.77 2.73 -16.61
N ALA A 32 -15.47 1.84 -15.66
CA ALA A 32 -15.36 0.41 -15.93
C ALA A 32 -16.72 -0.31 -15.96
N THR A 33 -17.71 0.20 -15.22
CA THR A 33 -18.97 -0.52 -14.95
C THR A 33 -20.22 0.20 -15.48
N GLY A 34 -20.10 1.48 -15.82
CA GLY A 34 -21.24 2.36 -16.07
C GLY A 34 -22.01 2.78 -14.81
N VAL A 35 -21.64 2.28 -13.62
CA VAL A 35 -22.33 2.56 -12.37
C VAL A 35 -21.59 3.63 -11.59
N ARG A 36 -22.25 4.76 -11.34
CA ARG A 36 -21.72 5.84 -10.51
C ARG A 36 -21.83 5.48 -9.03
N ILE A 37 -20.72 5.61 -8.31
CA ILE A 37 -20.66 5.51 -6.86
C ILE A 37 -20.21 6.86 -6.28
N GLU A 38 -20.79 7.26 -5.16
CA GLU A 38 -20.52 8.56 -4.56
C GLU A 38 -19.53 8.46 -3.40
N PRO A 39 -18.37 9.13 -3.49
CA PRO A 39 -17.51 9.38 -2.34
C PRO A 39 -18.25 10.16 -1.25
N ARG A 40 -18.20 9.67 -0.02
CA ARG A 40 -18.80 10.36 1.14
C ARG A 40 -17.89 10.32 2.36
N PRO A 41 -18.02 11.26 3.31
CA PRO A 41 -17.35 11.16 4.59
C PRO A 41 -17.71 9.87 5.32
N CYS A 42 -16.69 9.24 5.90
CA CYS A 42 -16.80 8.01 6.66
C CYS A 42 -17.43 8.30 8.04
N ARG A 43 -18.45 7.54 8.43
CA ARG A 43 -19.17 7.79 9.70
C ARG A 43 -18.41 7.34 10.96
N ASP A 44 -17.60 6.30 10.82
CA ASP A 44 -16.90 5.59 11.90
C ASP A 44 -15.39 5.91 11.98
N LEU A 45 -14.85 6.68 11.03
CA LEU A 45 -13.44 7.05 11.02
C LEU A 45 -13.26 8.52 10.65
N ASP A 46 -12.93 9.33 11.65
CA ASP A 46 -12.72 10.76 11.47
C ASP A 46 -11.63 11.09 10.43
N GLY A 47 -11.96 12.05 9.56
CA GLY A 47 -11.17 12.47 8.41
C GLY A 47 -11.00 11.40 7.33
N ALA A 48 -11.78 10.32 7.32
CA ALA A 48 -11.80 9.34 6.24
C ALA A 48 -12.98 9.55 5.29
N TRP A 49 -12.82 9.03 4.08
CA TRP A 49 -13.80 8.99 3.02
C TRP A 49 -14.05 7.53 2.64
N GLU A 50 -15.28 7.24 2.22
CA GLU A 50 -15.68 5.93 1.78
C GLU A 50 -16.52 5.99 0.51
N THR A 51 -16.56 4.85 -0.18
CA THR A 51 -17.52 4.54 -1.25
C THR A 51 -18.26 3.27 -0.88
N TYR A 52 -19.44 3.07 -1.45
CA TYR A 52 -20.21 1.85 -1.30
C TYR A 52 -20.80 1.45 -2.65
N GLU A 53 -20.59 0.20 -3.06
CA GLU A 53 -21.05 -0.35 -4.35
C GLU A 53 -22.02 -1.53 -4.20
N SER A 54 -22.50 -1.80 -2.97
CA SER A 54 -23.56 -2.78 -2.66
C SER A 54 -23.34 -4.19 -3.23
N GLY A 55 -22.09 -4.65 -3.35
CA GLY A 55 -21.81 -6.00 -3.85
C GLY A 55 -21.92 -6.15 -5.37
N GLY A 56 -21.66 -5.08 -6.13
CA GLY A 56 -21.75 -5.03 -7.58
C GLY A 56 -20.57 -5.70 -8.30
N TRP A 57 -20.02 -5.00 -9.28
CA TRP A 57 -19.09 -5.58 -10.25
C TRP A 57 -17.81 -6.12 -9.59
N LEU A 58 -17.30 -5.42 -8.56
CA LEU A 58 -16.07 -5.83 -7.88
C LEU A 58 -16.26 -7.13 -7.11
N ARG A 59 -17.42 -7.33 -6.47
CA ARG A 59 -17.74 -8.60 -5.81
C ARG A 59 -17.70 -9.75 -6.79
N SER A 60 -18.46 -9.63 -7.87
CA SER A 60 -18.56 -10.63 -8.92
C SER A 60 -17.20 -10.92 -9.54
N ALA A 61 -16.41 -9.87 -9.82
CA ALA A 61 -15.07 -10.05 -10.36
C ALA A 61 -14.13 -10.82 -9.41
N LEU A 62 -14.26 -10.61 -8.10
CA LEU A 62 -13.48 -11.32 -7.08
C LEU A 62 -13.95 -12.78 -6.92
N GLU A 63 -15.25 -13.02 -6.87
CA GLU A 63 -15.87 -14.34 -6.69
C GLU A 63 -15.64 -15.26 -7.90
N THR A 64 -15.81 -14.73 -9.12
CA THR A 64 -15.59 -15.49 -10.37
C THR A 64 -14.11 -15.67 -10.69
N GLY A 65 -13.22 -14.89 -10.08
CA GLY A 65 -11.80 -14.91 -10.36
C GLY A 65 -11.38 -14.21 -11.65
N ILE A 66 -12.28 -13.50 -12.34
CA ILE A 66 -11.96 -12.75 -13.58
C ILE A 66 -10.85 -11.72 -13.36
N TRP A 67 -10.70 -11.23 -12.12
CA TRP A 67 -9.61 -10.34 -11.74
C TRP A 67 -8.23 -10.91 -12.05
N LYS A 68 -8.06 -12.25 -12.07
CA LYS A 68 -6.80 -12.92 -12.40
C LYS A 68 -6.43 -12.66 -13.86
N VAL A 69 -7.42 -12.75 -14.76
CA VAL A 69 -7.23 -12.46 -16.19
C VAL A 69 -6.85 -11.00 -16.40
N ILE A 70 -7.53 -10.08 -15.70
CA ILE A 70 -7.20 -8.65 -15.76
C ILE A 70 -5.77 -8.41 -15.25
N ALA A 71 -5.36 -9.10 -14.18
CA ALA A 71 -4.03 -8.98 -13.61
C ALA A 71 -2.93 -9.59 -14.50
N GLU A 72 -3.26 -10.59 -15.31
CA GLU A 72 -2.37 -11.13 -16.35
C GLU A 72 -2.20 -10.13 -17.51
N LEU A 73 -3.30 -9.49 -17.95
CA LEU A 73 -3.29 -8.55 -19.09
C LEU A 73 -2.68 -7.18 -18.75
N ASP A 74 -2.90 -6.68 -17.53
CA ASP A 74 -2.37 -5.39 -17.06
C ASP A 74 -1.81 -5.52 -15.63
N PRO A 75 -0.67 -6.20 -15.46
CA PRO A 75 -0.09 -6.45 -14.15
C PRO A 75 0.33 -5.15 -13.45
N VAL A 76 0.75 -4.13 -14.20
CA VAL A 76 1.21 -2.85 -13.64
C VAL A 76 0.08 -2.12 -12.93
N ASN A 77 -1.08 -1.92 -13.57
CA ASN A 77 -2.20 -1.24 -12.92
C ASN A 77 -2.84 -2.09 -11.83
N TRP A 78 -2.86 -3.42 -12.00
CA TRP A 78 -3.35 -4.33 -10.97
C TRP A 78 -2.47 -4.26 -9.71
N LEU A 79 -1.14 -4.36 -9.85
CA LEU A 79 -0.18 -4.21 -8.76
C LEU A 79 -0.28 -2.83 -8.13
N LYS A 80 -0.41 -1.77 -8.92
CA LYS A 80 -0.58 -0.40 -8.40
C LYS A 80 -1.78 -0.31 -7.45
N GLY A 81 -2.92 -0.88 -7.85
CA GLY A 81 -4.09 -0.97 -6.98
C GLY A 81 -3.85 -1.81 -5.71
N LEU A 82 -3.10 -2.91 -5.80
CA LEU A 82 -2.76 -3.75 -4.64
C LEU A 82 -1.80 -3.03 -3.67
N TYR A 83 -0.84 -2.26 -4.19
CA TYR A 83 0.05 -1.42 -3.39
C TYR A 83 -0.68 -0.22 -2.77
N ASP A 84 -1.67 0.34 -3.46
CA ASP A 84 -2.52 1.42 -2.93
C ASP A 84 -3.36 0.95 -1.72
N SER A 85 -3.73 -0.34 -1.63
CA SER A 85 -4.38 -0.90 -0.44
C SER A 85 -3.36 -1.35 0.61
N GLU A 86 -2.53 -2.33 0.27
CA GLU A 86 -1.73 -3.10 1.25
C GLU A 86 -0.23 -2.73 1.29
N GLY A 87 0.23 -1.89 0.36
CA GLY A 87 1.64 -1.56 0.20
C GLY A 87 2.08 -0.30 0.94
N TRP A 88 3.35 -0.23 1.32
CA TRP A 88 3.91 1.01 1.87
C TRP A 88 5.41 1.20 1.58
N PRO A 89 5.85 2.45 1.38
CA PRO A 89 7.27 2.79 1.39
C PRO A 89 7.79 2.90 2.83
N SER A 90 9.06 2.56 3.03
CA SER A 90 9.72 2.67 4.34
C SER A 90 11.23 2.90 4.17
N PRO A 91 11.89 3.63 5.08
CA PRO A 91 13.34 3.64 5.19
C PRO A 91 13.87 2.41 5.93
N VAL A 92 15.01 1.88 5.47
CA VAL A 92 15.82 0.91 6.23
C VAL A 92 16.74 1.68 7.16
N ILE A 93 16.40 1.71 8.45
CA ILE A 93 17.11 2.49 9.46
C ILE A 93 17.82 1.58 10.47
N ASN A 94 19.07 1.91 10.76
CA ASN A 94 19.78 1.45 11.96
C ASN A 94 19.80 2.60 12.99
N HIS A 95 18.90 2.55 13.98
CA HIS A 95 18.79 3.60 14.98
C HIS A 95 20.02 3.67 15.90
N LYS A 96 20.61 2.52 16.29
CA LYS A 96 21.81 2.47 17.14
C LYS A 96 22.98 3.22 16.50
N LYS A 97 23.18 3.05 15.20
CA LYS A 97 24.23 3.72 14.43
C LYS A 97 23.81 5.06 13.81
N ARG A 98 22.54 5.45 13.97
CA ARG A 98 21.92 6.63 13.34
C ARG A 98 22.15 6.69 11.82
N LEU A 99 21.86 5.58 11.14
CA LEU A 99 22.04 5.43 9.69
C LEU A 99 20.71 5.14 9.00
N LEU A 100 20.46 5.78 7.86
CA LEU A 100 19.44 5.37 6.89
C LEU A 100 20.17 4.78 5.68
N LEU A 101 20.05 3.46 5.52
CA LEU A 101 20.86 2.68 4.58
C LEU A 101 20.29 2.72 3.17
N ALA A 102 18.99 2.49 3.04
CA ALA A 102 18.29 2.42 1.75
C ALA A 102 16.79 2.65 1.95
N PRO A 103 16.05 3.00 0.90
CA PRO A 103 14.61 2.87 0.88
C PRO A 103 14.21 1.41 0.62
N GLU A 104 12.99 1.07 1.00
CA GLU A 104 12.33 -0.20 0.71
C GLU A 104 10.84 0.03 0.43
N ILE A 105 10.28 -0.86 -0.37
CA ILE A 105 8.84 -0.99 -0.58
C ILE A 105 8.43 -2.33 0.02
N ARG A 106 7.31 -2.32 0.75
CA ARG A 106 6.73 -3.51 1.37
C ARG A 106 5.29 -3.69 0.93
N LEU A 107 4.83 -4.93 0.90
CA LEU A 107 3.46 -5.35 0.63
C LEU A 107 3.09 -6.46 1.60
N ALA A 108 2.00 -6.31 2.37
CA ALA A 108 1.51 -7.34 3.28
C ALA A 108 0.28 -8.03 2.69
N ILE A 109 0.26 -9.35 2.68
CA ILE A 109 -0.84 -10.13 2.12
C ILE A 109 -1.15 -11.28 3.07
N GLY A 110 -2.43 -11.47 3.42
CA GLY A 110 -2.90 -12.58 4.26
C GLY A 110 -3.42 -13.79 3.48
N ASP A 111 -3.45 -13.71 2.14
CA ASP A 111 -3.88 -14.80 1.25
C ASP A 111 -2.68 -15.37 0.48
N ARG A 112 -2.41 -16.66 0.66
CA ARG A 112 -1.23 -17.32 0.07
C ARG A 112 -1.21 -17.23 -1.45
N PHE A 113 -2.36 -17.47 -2.10
CA PHE A 113 -2.48 -17.44 -3.56
C PHE A 113 -2.20 -16.04 -4.10
N LEU A 114 -2.84 -15.03 -3.52
CA LEU A 114 -2.66 -13.63 -3.91
C LEU A 114 -1.20 -13.20 -3.72
N LYS A 115 -0.54 -13.65 -2.66
CA LYS A 115 0.89 -13.42 -2.46
C LYS A 115 1.73 -14.06 -3.55
N ASP A 116 1.52 -15.33 -3.89
CA ASP A 116 2.29 -16.02 -4.93
C ASP A 116 2.07 -15.38 -6.30
N PHE A 117 0.83 -14.98 -6.57
CA PHE A 117 0.47 -14.27 -7.80
C PHE A 117 1.16 -12.90 -7.87
N ALA A 118 1.10 -12.10 -6.80
CA ALA A 118 1.77 -10.80 -6.75
C ALA A 118 3.29 -10.92 -6.87
N ARG A 119 3.88 -11.93 -6.21
CA ARG A 119 5.31 -12.23 -6.30
C ARG A 119 5.72 -12.53 -7.73
N LYS A 120 5.03 -13.45 -8.41
CA LYS A 120 5.28 -13.80 -9.81
C LYS A 120 5.24 -12.56 -10.70
N LYS A 121 4.20 -11.72 -10.58
CA LYS A 121 4.07 -10.49 -11.39
C LYS A 121 5.18 -9.47 -11.12
N LEU A 122 5.63 -9.34 -9.88
CA LEU A 122 6.75 -8.48 -9.55
C LEU A 122 8.09 -9.02 -10.11
N GLU A 123 8.32 -10.32 -10.02
CA GLU A 123 9.53 -10.96 -10.57
C GLU A 123 9.57 -10.87 -12.11
N GLU A 124 8.42 -11.09 -12.79
CA GLU A 124 8.27 -10.88 -14.24
C GLU A 124 8.56 -9.43 -14.67
N LEU A 125 8.23 -8.46 -13.82
CA LEU A 125 8.56 -7.04 -14.04
C LEU A 125 10.00 -6.70 -13.64
N GLY A 126 10.81 -7.64 -13.16
CA GLY A 126 12.23 -7.44 -12.86
C GLY A 126 12.54 -7.00 -11.42
N PHE A 127 11.61 -7.14 -10.47
CA PHE A 127 11.88 -6.86 -9.07
C PHE A 127 12.50 -8.07 -8.36
N SER A 128 13.59 -7.84 -7.62
CA SER A 128 14.19 -8.87 -6.74
C SER A 128 13.60 -8.78 -5.34
N LEU A 129 12.82 -9.79 -4.97
CA LEU A 129 12.03 -9.80 -3.74
C LEU A 129 12.69 -10.57 -2.60
N ILE A 130 12.38 -10.13 -1.39
CA ILE A 130 12.56 -10.85 -0.14
C ILE A 130 11.17 -11.12 0.42
N GLU A 131 10.91 -12.37 0.79
CA GLU A 131 9.68 -12.79 1.45
C GLU A 131 9.92 -13.02 2.93
N GLU A 132 8.97 -12.59 3.76
CA GLU A 132 8.94 -12.84 5.20
C GLU A 132 7.57 -13.39 5.59
N TYR A 133 7.55 -14.52 6.29
CA TYR A 133 6.34 -15.11 6.85
C TYR A 133 6.14 -14.67 8.30
N TYR A 134 4.89 -14.35 8.64
CA TYR A 134 4.45 -14.05 10.00
C TYR A 134 3.24 -14.93 10.28
N GLY A 135 3.38 -15.85 11.24
CA GLY A 135 2.27 -16.67 11.70
C GLY A 135 1.19 -15.87 12.40
N GLU A 136 0.13 -16.56 12.80
CA GLU A 136 -0.95 -15.98 13.58
C GLU A 136 -0.43 -15.30 14.85
N LYS A 137 -1.03 -14.17 15.21
CA LYS A 137 -0.68 -13.44 16.42
C LYS A 137 -1.89 -12.73 17.00
N GLU A 138 -1.86 -12.54 18.31
CA GLU A 138 -2.77 -11.63 18.98
C GLU A 138 -2.03 -10.34 19.31
N GLU A 139 -2.62 -9.20 18.97
CA GLU A 139 -2.10 -7.89 19.36
C GLU A 139 -3.21 -7.01 19.89
N VAL A 140 -2.84 -6.11 20.80
CA VAL A 140 -3.74 -5.05 21.26
C VAL A 140 -3.67 -3.89 20.28
N VAL A 141 -4.74 -3.68 19.52
CA VAL A 141 -4.87 -2.57 18.57
C VAL A 141 -5.96 -1.64 19.08
N ARG A 142 -5.58 -0.38 19.34
CA ARG A 142 -6.49 0.65 19.89
C ARG A 142 -7.21 0.20 21.18
N GLY A 143 -6.49 -0.52 22.05
CA GLY A 143 -7.02 -1.03 23.32
C GLY A 143 -7.85 -2.31 23.21
N MET A 144 -8.11 -2.82 22.01
CA MET A 144 -8.86 -4.05 21.79
C MET A 144 -7.92 -5.19 21.40
N ARG A 145 -8.15 -6.39 21.94
CA ARG A 145 -7.46 -7.61 21.48
C ARG A 145 -7.95 -7.95 20.08
N ALA A 146 -7.03 -8.00 19.13
CA ALA A 146 -7.29 -8.41 17.76
C ALA A 146 -6.44 -9.62 17.42
N ARG A 147 -7.08 -10.69 16.93
CA ARG A 147 -6.40 -11.85 16.36
C ARG A 147 -6.11 -11.57 14.89
N PHE A 148 -4.84 -11.58 14.54
CA PHE A 148 -4.37 -11.50 13.17
C PHE A 148 -4.08 -12.91 12.67
N GLY A 149 -4.65 -13.25 11.52
CA GLY A 149 -4.26 -14.46 10.79
C GLY A 149 -2.81 -14.37 10.31
N GLU A 150 -2.34 -15.45 9.69
CA GLU A 150 -1.05 -15.46 9.03
C GLU A 150 -0.94 -14.37 7.95
N CYS A 151 0.28 -13.86 7.74
CA CYS A 151 0.55 -12.95 6.64
C CYS A 151 1.97 -13.08 6.11
N TRP A 152 2.11 -12.80 4.82
CA TRP A 152 3.37 -12.71 4.13
C TRP A 152 3.69 -11.26 3.83
N LYS A 153 4.96 -10.88 3.97
CA LYS A 153 5.46 -9.60 3.50
C LYS A 153 6.41 -9.81 2.34
N LEU A 154 6.05 -9.27 1.18
CA LEU A 154 6.96 -9.13 0.05
C LEU A 154 7.65 -7.77 0.18
N ARG A 155 8.98 -7.74 0.06
CA ARG A 155 9.72 -6.48 0.04
C ARG A 155 10.88 -6.49 -0.93
N PHE A 156 11.18 -5.33 -1.48
CA PHE A 156 12.41 -5.06 -2.19
C PHE A 156 13.02 -3.75 -1.68
N ARG A 157 14.34 -3.64 -1.77
CA ARG A 157 15.12 -2.56 -1.18
C ARG A 157 16.17 -2.04 -2.15
N GLY A 158 16.66 -0.84 -1.86
CA GLY A 158 17.72 -0.21 -2.63
C GLY A 158 17.19 0.80 -3.64
N TRP A 159 18.03 1.80 -3.92
CA TRP A 159 17.63 2.98 -4.68
C TRP A 159 17.13 2.64 -6.09
N ASN A 160 17.81 1.75 -6.80
CA ASN A 160 17.44 1.37 -8.17
C ASN A 160 16.07 0.70 -8.23
N GLN A 161 15.81 -0.32 -7.39
CA GLN A 161 14.53 -1.00 -7.37
C GLN A 161 13.39 -0.07 -6.93
N VAL A 162 13.62 0.77 -5.93
CA VAL A 162 12.58 1.68 -5.43
C VAL A 162 12.28 2.81 -6.44
N LYS A 163 13.29 3.34 -7.15
CA LYS A 163 13.08 4.27 -8.27
C LYS A 163 12.32 3.62 -9.41
N TYR A 164 12.70 2.40 -9.76
CA TYR A 164 12.03 1.65 -10.82
C TYR A 164 10.56 1.39 -10.48
N PHE A 165 10.27 1.00 -9.23
CA PHE A 165 8.91 0.91 -8.72
C PHE A 165 8.17 2.25 -8.81
N ALA A 166 8.79 3.35 -8.38
CA ALA A 166 8.16 4.67 -8.42
C ALA A 166 7.77 5.10 -9.85
N LYS A 167 8.58 4.73 -10.84
CA LYS A 167 8.33 5.00 -12.26
C LYS A 167 7.27 4.09 -12.87
N LEU A 168 7.36 2.78 -12.61
CA LEU A 168 6.53 1.77 -13.26
C LEU A 168 5.16 1.62 -12.60
N ILE A 169 5.13 1.43 -11.28
CA ILE A 169 3.91 1.11 -10.51
C ILE A 169 3.49 2.36 -9.71
N GLY A 170 4.32 2.76 -8.76
CA GLY A 170 4.10 3.91 -7.89
C GLY A 170 2.85 3.78 -6.98
N PHE A 171 2.50 4.88 -6.31
CA PHE A 171 1.30 4.97 -5.48
C PHE A 171 0.37 6.07 -6.02
N ARG A 172 -0.93 5.81 -6.02
CA ARG A 172 -1.97 6.85 -6.16
C ARG A 172 -2.26 7.51 -4.82
N VAL A 173 -2.18 6.75 -3.73
CA VAL A 173 -2.37 7.28 -2.37
C VAL A 173 -1.31 8.34 -2.06
N ASN A 174 -1.76 9.58 -1.88
CA ASN A 174 -0.98 10.81 -1.76
C ASN A 174 0.09 10.73 -0.68
N TYR A 175 -0.27 10.35 0.55
CA TYR A 175 0.70 10.30 1.64
C TYR A 175 1.78 9.22 1.42
N ARG A 176 1.45 8.11 0.73
CA ARG A 176 2.41 7.06 0.37
C ARG A 176 3.32 7.54 -0.76
N ARG A 177 2.75 8.18 -1.79
CA ARG A 177 3.49 8.78 -2.91
C ARG A 177 4.47 9.84 -2.41
N GLN A 178 4.02 10.76 -1.55
CA GLN A 178 4.85 11.81 -0.96
C GLN A 178 5.99 11.21 -0.13
N LEU A 179 5.71 10.23 0.73
CA LEU A 179 6.72 9.55 1.53
C LEU A 179 7.78 8.89 0.65
N LEU A 180 7.36 8.20 -0.43
CA LEU A 180 8.27 7.60 -1.40
C LEU A 180 9.16 8.66 -2.09
N GLN A 181 8.56 9.76 -2.55
CA GLN A 181 9.30 10.85 -3.19
C GLN A 181 10.33 11.48 -2.24
N ASP A 182 9.94 11.72 -0.98
CA ASP A 182 10.85 12.28 0.03
C ASP A 182 11.98 11.32 0.39
N LEU A 183 11.72 10.00 0.44
CA LEU A 183 12.79 9.01 0.55
C LEU A 183 13.75 9.09 -0.63
N LEU A 184 13.25 9.15 -1.86
CA LEU A 184 14.08 9.17 -3.07
C LEU A 184 14.98 10.42 -3.16
N LYS A 185 14.54 11.57 -2.64
CA LYS A 185 15.38 12.79 -2.53
C LYS A 185 16.62 12.58 -1.66
N LEU A 186 16.62 11.59 -0.77
CA LEU A 186 17.73 11.33 0.14
C LEU A 186 18.90 10.57 -0.50
N GLU A 187 18.74 10.03 -1.71
CA GLU A 187 19.75 9.19 -2.36
C GLU A 187 21.14 9.85 -2.44
N ARG A 188 21.18 11.15 -2.76
CA ARG A 188 22.43 11.91 -2.94
C ARG A 188 23.27 12.10 -1.67
N TYR A 189 22.71 11.86 -0.50
CA TYR A 189 23.38 12.11 0.79
C TYR A 189 24.05 10.86 1.35
N THR A 190 24.96 11.02 2.30
CA THR A 190 25.54 9.89 3.05
C THR A 190 24.52 9.27 4.01
N PRO A 191 24.65 7.99 4.43
CA PRO A 191 23.69 7.34 5.32
C PRO A 191 23.41 8.08 6.65
N LYS A 192 24.40 8.80 7.20
CA LYS A 192 24.22 9.62 8.41
C LYS A 192 23.38 10.87 8.14
N GLU A 193 23.64 11.57 7.05
CA GLU A 193 22.87 12.75 6.64
C GLU A 193 21.43 12.38 6.29
N ARG A 194 21.24 11.27 5.56
CA ARG A 194 19.91 10.72 5.26
C ARG A 194 19.11 10.50 6.53
N TYR A 195 19.72 9.90 7.57
CA TYR A 195 19.08 9.70 8.87
C TYR A 195 18.70 11.03 9.52
N LYS A 196 19.62 11.99 9.56
CA LYS A 196 19.39 13.32 10.14
C LYS A 196 18.21 14.01 9.45
N LEU A 197 18.22 14.11 8.12
CA LEU A 197 17.14 14.72 7.35
C LEU A 197 15.81 13.98 7.53
N TRP A 198 15.83 12.64 7.46
CA TRP A 198 14.62 11.85 7.63
C TRP A 198 13.96 12.06 8.99
N THR A 199 14.75 12.05 10.06
CA THR A 199 14.24 12.26 11.44
C THR A 199 13.86 13.72 11.73
N LEU A 200 14.32 14.67 10.93
CA LEU A 200 13.83 16.04 10.93
C LEU A 200 12.45 16.15 10.26
N TRP A 201 12.24 15.45 9.14
CA TRP A 201 10.99 15.52 8.38
C TRP A 201 9.89 14.60 8.92
N TYR A 202 10.26 13.46 9.49
CA TYR A 202 9.34 12.39 9.88
C TYR A 202 9.59 11.89 11.30
N GLN A 203 8.51 11.43 11.93
CA GLN A 203 8.55 10.67 13.18
C GLN A 203 7.72 9.39 13.06
N LYS A 204 8.08 8.37 13.84
CA LYS A 204 7.35 7.10 13.86
C LYS A 204 6.33 7.11 14.99
N THR A 205 5.05 7.05 14.66
CA THR A 205 3.94 7.06 15.61
C THR A 205 3.00 5.89 15.31
N GLY A 206 2.77 5.01 16.29
CA GLY A 206 1.93 3.82 16.10
C GLY A 206 2.44 2.91 14.97
N GLY A 207 3.76 2.73 14.88
CA GLY A 207 4.40 1.93 13.83
C GLY A 207 4.48 2.58 12.44
N ARG A 208 3.87 3.75 12.23
CA ARG A 208 3.81 4.44 10.93
C ARG A 208 4.67 5.70 10.92
N TRP A 209 5.35 5.95 9.81
CA TRP A 209 6.05 7.22 9.59
C TRP A 209 5.03 8.31 9.27
N ARG A 210 5.05 9.39 10.06
CA ARG A 210 4.23 10.57 9.86
C ARG A 210 5.14 11.77 9.66
N ARG A 211 4.83 12.58 8.66
CA ARG A 211 5.51 13.85 8.45
C ARG A 211 5.25 14.72 9.67
N LYS A 212 6.29 15.35 10.21
CA LYS A 212 6.13 16.36 11.24
C LYS A 212 5.44 17.57 10.60
N ALA A 213 4.42 18.12 11.25
CA ALA A 213 3.99 19.46 10.93
C ALA A 213 5.20 20.36 11.19
N TYR A 214 5.58 21.18 10.20
CA TYR A 214 6.50 22.28 10.50
C TYR A 214 5.76 23.18 11.49
N LEU A 215 6.38 23.44 12.64
CA LEU A 215 6.02 24.59 13.47
C LEU A 215 6.28 25.86 12.66
#